data_AF-A0A2R7LNJ1-F1
#
_entry.id   AF-A0A2R7LNJ1-F1
#
_cell.length_a   1.000
_cell.length_b   1.000
_cell.length_c   1.000
_cell.angle_alpha   90.00
_cell.angle_beta   90.00
_cell.angle_gamma   90.00
#
_symmetry.space_group_name_H-M   'P 1'
#
loop_
_entity.id
_entity.type
_entity.pdbx_description
1 polymer ?
#
loop_
_entity_poly.entity_id
_entity_poly.type
_entity_poly.pdbx_seq_one_letter_code
_entity_poly.pdbx_strand_id
1 'polypeptide(L)'
;MGGERLPAARAELVAMRREADDGVSRILTSAEAILAAPETGPGDTHNHAIAILEACGFHDLVGQRLSKIADILGTLEARLNRVAGCAGIVDAEEAETASERLYREQTINGPALNGPDVLQSEIDLLFR
;
A
#
# COMPACT_ATOMS: atom_id res chain seq x y z
N MET A 1 26.18 -3.03 14.67
CA MET A 1 25.19 -3.91 14.00
C MET A 1 23.93 -3.11 13.58
N GLY A 2 24.09 -2.06 12.76
CA GLY A 2 22.99 -1.15 12.38
C GLY A 2 22.92 -0.79 10.89
N GLY A 3 24.03 -0.96 10.15
CA GLY A 3 24.11 -0.62 8.72
C GLY A 3 23.36 -1.56 7.77
N GLU A 4 23.04 -2.79 8.18
CA GLU A 4 22.39 -3.79 7.30
C GLU A 4 20.85 -3.68 7.25
N ARG A 5 20.20 -3.04 8.23
CA ARG A 5 18.73 -3.06 8.33
C ARG A 5 18.04 -2.17 7.30
N LEU A 6 18.64 -1.05 6.94
CA LEU A 6 18.04 -0.12 5.95
C LEU A 6 18.14 -0.65 4.51
N PRO A 7 19.30 -1.19 4.05
CA PRO A 7 19.36 -1.90 2.77
C PRO A 7 18.39 -3.08 2.69
N ALA A 8 18.23 -3.83 3.79
CA ALA A 8 17.26 -4.91 3.87
C ALA A 8 15.82 -4.40 3.75
N ALA A 9 15.43 -3.35 4.48
CA ALA A 9 14.12 -2.72 4.36
C ALA A 9 13.83 -2.24 2.93
N ARG A 10 14.82 -1.66 2.25
CA ARG A 10 14.71 -1.26 0.84
C ARG A 10 14.48 -2.48 -0.07
N ALA A 11 15.21 -3.57 0.14
CA ALA A 11 15.02 -4.79 -0.63
C ALA A 11 13.62 -5.39 -0.41
N GLU A 12 13.13 -5.37 0.83
CA GLU A 12 11.78 -5.81 1.18
C GLU A 12 10.71 -4.96 0.47
N LEU A 13 10.84 -3.63 0.44
CA LEU A 13 9.93 -2.74 -0.30
C LEU A 13 9.88 -3.03 -1.80
N VAL A 14 11.05 -3.26 -2.42
CA VAL A 14 11.13 -3.59 -3.85
C VAL A 14 10.46 -4.94 -4.13
N ALA A 15 10.66 -5.92 -3.25
CA ALA A 15 10.02 -7.22 -3.36
C ALA A 15 8.50 -7.13 -3.17
N MET A 16 8.00 -6.34 -2.20
CA MET A 16 6.57 -6.07 -2.02
C MET A 16 5.95 -5.46 -3.27
N ARG A 17 6.60 -4.46 -3.86
CA ARG A 17 6.11 -3.83 -5.10
C ARG A 17 5.94 -4.85 -6.21
N ARG A 18 6.96 -5.69 -6.43
CA ARG A 18 6.91 -6.73 -7.48
C ARG A 18 5.77 -7.72 -7.22
N GLU A 19 5.61 -8.15 -5.98
CA GLU A 19 4.55 -9.08 -5.61
C GLU A 19 3.15 -8.49 -5.79
N ALA A 20 2.98 -7.21 -5.46
CA ALA A 20 1.76 -6.47 -5.75
C ALA A 20 1.50 -6.34 -7.26
N ASP A 21 2.51 -5.97 -8.04
CA ASP A 21 2.42 -5.85 -9.51
C ASP A 21 2.03 -7.20 -10.14
N ASP A 22 2.65 -8.30 -9.71
CA ASP A 22 2.36 -9.67 -10.17
C ASP A 22 0.93 -10.10 -9.82
N GLY A 23 0.51 -9.79 -8.59
CA GLY A 23 -0.83 -10.06 -8.10
C GLY A 23 -1.92 -9.34 -8.88
N VAL A 24 -1.74 -8.04 -9.09
CA VAL A 24 -2.65 -7.21 -9.89
C VAL A 24 -2.72 -7.72 -11.33
N SER A 25 -1.59 -8.07 -11.94
CA SER A 25 -1.55 -8.62 -13.30
C SER A 25 -2.39 -9.91 -13.44
N ARG A 26 -2.32 -10.82 -12.44
CA ARG A 26 -3.13 -12.05 -12.43
C ARG A 26 -4.63 -11.79 -12.26
N ILE A 27 -4.99 -10.82 -11.43
CA ILE A 27 -6.39 -10.39 -11.24
C ILE A 27 -6.93 -9.86 -12.57
N LEU A 28 -6.21 -8.94 -13.22
CA LEU A 28 -6.62 -8.35 -14.49
C LEU A 28 -6.75 -9.40 -15.59
N THR A 29 -5.77 -10.29 -15.72
CA THR A 29 -5.81 -11.39 -16.70
C THR A 29 -7.04 -12.28 -16.51
N SER A 30 -7.38 -12.60 -15.26
CA SER A 30 -8.55 -13.44 -14.95
C SER A 30 -9.87 -12.72 -15.22
N ALA A 31 -9.94 -11.42 -14.90
CA ALA A 31 -11.10 -10.59 -15.19
C ALA A 31 -11.31 -10.40 -16.71
N GLU A 32 -10.24 -10.18 -17.46
CA GLU A 32 -10.27 -10.11 -18.92
C GLU A 32 -10.78 -11.41 -19.54
N ALA A 33 -10.36 -12.57 -19.03
CA ALA A 33 -10.84 -13.86 -19.51
C ALA A 33 -12.36 -14.05 -19.30
N ILE A 34 -12.92 -13.57 -18.18
CA ILE A 34 -14.36 -13.55 -17.95
C ILE A 34 -15.06 -12.66 -18.99
N LEU A 35 -14.54 -11.46 -19.25
CA LEU A 35 -15.14 -10.49 -20.17
C LEU A 35 -15.04 -10.88 -21.66
N ALA A 36 -13.97 -11.58 -22.04
CA ALA A 36 -13.72 -11.97 -23.43
C ALA A 36 -14.60 -13.15 -23.89
N ALA A 37 -15.20 -13.89 -22.96
CA ALA A 37 -16.03 -15.05 -23.29
C ALA A 37 -17.50 -14.62 -23.52
N PRO A 38 -18.03 -14.77 -24.75
CA PRO A 38 -19.40 -14.33 -25.08
C PRO A 38 -20.49 -15.13 -24.34
N GLU A 39 -20.19 -16.37 -23.95
CA GLU A 39 -21.04 -17.24 -23.13
C GLU A 39 -20.10 -18.06 -22.21
N THR A 40 -19.55 -17.44 -21.16
CA THR A 40 -18.81 -18.20 -20.14
C THR A 40 -19.79 -19.09 -19.40
N GLY A 41 -19.61 -20.41 -19.44
CA GLY A 41 -20.40 -21.32 -18.63
C GLY A 41 -20.21 -21.00 -17.14
N PRO A 42 -21.21 -21.23 -16.26
CA PRO A 42 -21.12 -20.88 -14.83
C PRO A 42 -19.88 -21.44 -14.13
N GLY A 43 -19.36 -22.58 -14.58
CA GLY A 43 -18.14 -23.20 -14.05
C GLY A 43 -16.86 -22.43 -14.39
N ASP A 44 -16.75 -21.85 -15.59
CA ASP A 44 -15.56 -21.12 -16.02
C ASP A 44 -15.46 -19.77 -15.31
N THR A 45 -16.59 -19.05 -15.18
CA THR A 45 -16.65 -17.82 -14.38
C THR A 45 -16.29 -18.09 -12.91
N HIS A 46 -16.78 -19.21 -12.35
CA HIS A 46 -16.47 -19.59 -10.97
C HIS A 46 -14.97 -19.87 -10.77
N ASN A 47 -14.34 -20.57 -11.72
CA ASN A 47 -12.90 -20.84 -11.67
C ASN A 47 -12.07 -19.55 -11.77
N HIS A 48 -12.44 -18.62 -12.65
CA HIS A 48 -11.77 -17.32 -12.74
C HIS A 48 -11.97 -16.46 -11.48
N ALA A 49 -13.15 -16.51 -10.87
CA ALA A 49 -13.40 -15.85 -9.59
C ALA A 49 -12.52 -16.42 -8.46
N ILE A 50 -12.35 -17.75 -8.40
CA ILE A 50 -11.40 -18.39 -7.47
C ILE A 50 -9.97 -17.90 -7.74
N ALA A 51 -9.54 -17.87 -9.01
CA ALA A 51 -8.20 -17.41 -9.38
C ALA A 51 -7.94 -15.94 -8.97
N ILE A 52 -8.96 -15.07 -9.07
CA ILE A 52 -8.87 -13.68 -8.58
C ILE A 52 -8.69 -13.66 -7.06
N LEU A 53 -9.48 -14.44 -6.32
CA LEU A 53 -9.38 -14.51 -4.85
C LEU A 53 -8.03 -15.04 -4.39
N GLU A 54 -7.48 -16.04 -5.06
CA GLU A 54 -6.14 -16.57 -4.80
C GLU A 54 -5.07 -15.53 -5.12
N ALA A 55 -5.22 -14.81 -6.24
CA ALA A 55 -4.31 -13.75 -6.62
C ALA A 55 -4.28 -12.65 -5.55
N CYS A 56 -5.42 -12.25 -4.97
CA CYS A 56 -5.48 -11.28 -3.86
C CYS A 56 -4.67 -11.66 -2.62
N GLY A 57 -4.19 -12.91 -2.50
CA GLY A 57 -3.31 -13.35 -1.41
C GLY A 57 -2.01 -12.55 -1.26
N PHE A 58 -1.58 -11.78 -2.28
CA PHE A 58 -0.45 -10.85 -2.14
C PHE A 58 -0.67 -9.81 -1.05
N HIS A 59 -1.92 -9.44 -0.75
CA HIS A 59 -2.23 -8.44 0.27
C HIS A 59 -1.61 -8.84 1.60
N ASP A 60 -1.81 -10.09 2.03
CA ASP A 60 -1.36 -10.56 3.34
C ASP A 60 0.17 -10.46 3.46
N LEU A 61 0.90 -10.90 2.43
CA LEU A 61 2.35 -10.86 2.45
C LEU A 61 2.89 -9.40 2.42
N VAL A 62 2.22 -8.52 1.66
CA VAL A 62 2.50 -7.08 1.66
C VAL A 62 2.26 -6.48 3.06
N GLY A 63 1.17 -6.82 3.74
CA GLY A 63 0.86 -6.35 5.09
C GLY A 63 1.89 -6.77 6.14
N GLN A 64 2.32 -8.04 6.11
CA GLN A 64 3.37 -8.55 6.99
C GLN A 64 4.71 -7.81 6.77
N ARG A 65 5.10 -7.62 5.52
CA ARG A 65 6.35 -6.93 5.16
C ARG A 65 6.30 -5.45 5.52
N LEU A 66 5.15 -4.78 5.33
CA LEU A 66 4.96 -3.38 5.73
C LEU A 66 5.15 -3.19 7.24
N SER A 67 4.59 -4.10 8.04
CA SER A 67 4.74 -4.08 9.51
C SER A 67 6.22 -4.14 9.93
N LYS A 68 6.99 -5.04 9.29
CA LYS A 68 8.44 -5.16 9.53
C LYS A 68 9.21 -3.89 9.16
N ILE A 69 8.82 -3.21 8.08
CA ILE A 69 9.43 -1.95 7.68
C ILE A 69 9.09 -0.84 8.67
N ALA A 70 7.85 -0.77 9.14
CA ALA A 70 7.42 0.18 10.17
C ALA A 70 8.25 0.03 11.45
N ASP A 71 8.52 -1.20 11.91
CA ASP A 71 9.38 -1.45 13.07
C ASP A 71 10.83 -0.95 12.86
N ILE A 72 11.36 -1.12 11.64
CA ILE A 72 12.70 -0.64 11.28
C ILE A 72 12.74 0.89 11.32
N LEU A 73 11.71 1.55 10.78
CA LEU A 73 11.58 3.01 10.80
C LEU A 73 11.45 3.54 12.24
N GLY A 74 10.61 2.94 13.08
CA GLY A 74 10.50 3.32 14.50
C GLY A 74 11.81 3.12 15.27
N THR A 75 12.58 2.07 14.94
CA THR A 75 13.92 1.88 15.51
C THR A 75 14.91 2.96 15.05
N LEU A 76 14.81 3.40 13.79
CA LEU A 76 15.63 4.47 13.23
C LEU A 76 15.29 5.81 13.91
N GLU A 77 14.01 6.14 14.02
CA GLU A 77 13.50 7.34 14.69
C GLU A 77 13.99 7.42 16.14
N ALA A 78 13.83 6.34 16.91
CA ALA A 78 14.32 6.29 18.29
C ALA A 78 15.84 6.50 18.40
N ARG A 79 16.62 6.11 17.38
CA ARG A 79 18.08 6.33 17.35
C ARG A 79 18.41 7.77 16.99
N LEU A 80 17.76 8.33 15.98
CA LEU A 80 17.94 9.71 15.55
C LEU A 80 17.57 10.67 16.68
N ASN A 81 16.45 10.44 17.37
CA ASN A 81 16.02 11.26 18.51
C ASN A 81 17.04 11.23 19.66
N ARG A 82 17.69 10.08 19.92
CA ARG A 82 18.79 10.02 20.90
C ARG A 82 20.01 10.83 20.45
N VAL A 83 20.38 10.75 19.18
CA VAL A 83 21.52 11.50 18.63
C VAL A 83 21.24 13.01 18.66
N ALA A 84 20.05 13.44 18.24
CA ALA A 84 19.61 14.82 18.29
C ALA A 84 19.61 15.37 19.72
N GLY A 85 19.06 14.61 20.68
CA GLY A 85 19.07 14.96 22.09
C GLY A 85 20.48 15.11 22.68
N CYS A 86 21.42 14.24 22.30
CA CYS A 86 22.83 14.39 22.71
C CYS A 86 23.52 15.60 22.06
N ALA A 87 23.13 15.97 20.84
CA ALA A 87 23.68 17.11 20.12
C ALA A 87 23.06 18.45 20.54
N GLY A 88 22.06 18.45 21.44
CA GLY A 88 21.32 19.65 21.83
C GLY A 88 20.49 20.24 20.68
N ILE A 89 20.23 19.46 19.63
CA ILE A 89 19.37 19.85 18.52
C ILE A 89 17.95 19.71 19.04
N VAL A 90 17.30 20.85 19.26
CA VAL A 90 15.85 20.90 19.48
C VAL A 90 15.22 20.90 18.10
N ASP A 91 14.26 20.03 17.86
CA ASP A 91 13.46 20.09 16.62
C ASP A 91 12.89 21.51 16.54
N ALA A 92 13.39 22.29 15.58
CA ALA A 92 12.69 23.50 15.17
C ALA A 92 11.46 23.01 14.42
N GLU A 93 10.27 23.51 14.76
CA GLU A 93 9.12 23.36 13.88
C GLU A 93 9.49 23.98 12.53
N GLU A 94 9.88 23.14 11.57
CA GLU A 94 10.06 23.56 10.19
C GLU A 94 8.68 23.97 9.69
N ALA A 95 8.49 25.28 9.52
CA ALA A 95 7.27 25.81 8.96
C ALA A 95 7.08 25.20 7.57
N GLU A 96 5.96 24.50 7.40
CA GLU A 96 5.60 23.89 6.12
C GLU A 96 5.75 24.90 4.98
N THR A 97 6.55 24.54 3.99
CA THR A 97 6.78 25.38 2.83
C THR A 97 5.51 25.46 1.97
N ALA A 98 5.34 26.54 1.22
CA ALA A 98 4.19 26.69 0.31
C ALA A 98 4.08 25.53 -0.70
N SER A 99 5.22 24.95 -1.11
CA SER A 99 5.28 23.80 -2.01
C SER A 99 4.78 22.51 -1.37
N GLU A 100 5.14 22.24 -0.10
CA GLU A 100 4.68 21.07 0.64
C GLU A 100 3.16 21.14 0.93
N ARG A 101 2.69 22.34 1.28
CA ARG A 101 1.26 22.61 1.46
C ARG A 101 0.46 22.32 0.20
N LEU A 102 0.93 22.84 -0.94
CA LEU A 102 0.32 22.62 -2.25
C LEU A 102 0.31 21.14 -2.63
N TYR A 103 1.42 20.43 -2.40
CA TYR A 103 1.52 19.01 -2.70
C TYR A 103 0.55 18.17 -1.87
N ARG A 104 0.40 18.48 -0.57
CA ARG A 104 -0.59 17.81 0.30
C ARG A 104 -2.02 18.08 -0.18
N GLU A 105 -2.34 19.33 -0.50
CA GLU A 105 -3.65 19.72 -1.03
C GLU A 105 -3.97 19.08 -2.40
N GLN A 106 -2.95 18.69 -3.17
CA GLN A 106 -3.12 17.98 -4.44
C GLN A 106 -3.18 16.46 -4.29
N THR A 107 -2.68 15.91 -3.19
CA THR A 107 -2.65 14.45 -2.92
C THR A 107 -3.93 14.00 -2.19
N ILE A 108 -5.10 14.38 -2.68
CA ILE A 108 -6.42 13.98 -2.16
C ILE A 108 -6.96 12.71 -2.86
N ASN A 109 -6.18 12.12 -3.78
CA ASN A 109 -6.65 11.05 -4.68
C ASN A 109 -6.36 9.62 -4.20
N GLY A 110 -6.01 9.42 -2.94
CA GLY A 110 -5.85 8.08 -2.33
C GLY A 110 -6.96 7.81 -1.31
N PRO A 111 -7.25 6.53 -0.98
CA PRO A 111 -8.09 6.21 0.17
C PRO A 111 -7.58 6.99 1.38
N ALA A 112 -8.45 7.82 1.97
CA ALA A 112 -8.05 8.63 3.09
C ALA A 112 -7.55 7.72 4.22
N LEU A 113 -6.37 8.01 4.75
CA LEU A 113 -5.81 7.33 5.91
C LEU A 113 -6.77 7.57 7.09
N ASN A 114 -7.57 6.56 7.45
CA ASN A 114 -8.69 6.69 8.40
C ASN A 114 -9.81 7.64 7.92
N GLY A 115 -10.01 7.76 6.61
CA GLY A 115 -11.20 8.42 6.07
C GLY A 115 -12.46 7.68 6.47
N PRO A 116 -13.63 8.34 6.43
CA PRO A 116 -14.89 7.63 6.66
C PRO A 116 -14.96 6.45 5.69
N ASP A 117 -15.25 5.26 6.21
CA ASP A 117 -15.58 4.11 5.39
C ASP A 117 -16.73 4.54 4.47
N VAL A 118 -16.48 4.61 3.16
CA VAL A 118 -17.54 4.86 2.20
C VAL A 118 -18.43 3.63 2.23
N LEU A 119 -19.63 3.79 2.81
CA LEU A 119 -20.56 2.68 2.93
C LEU A 119 -21.00 2.27 1.53
N GLN A 120 -21.16 0.96 1.28
CA GLN A 120 -21.63 0.44 -0.01
C GLN A 120 -22.94 1.13 -0.47
N SER A 121 -23.80 1.51 0.47
CA SER A 121 -25.03 2.27 0.21
C SER A 121 -24.80 3.65 -0.44
N GLU A 122 -23.66 4.28 -0.17
CA GLU A 122 -23.28 5.57 -0.76
C GLU A 122 -22.74 5.41 -2.19
N ILE A 123 -22.08 4.28 -2.47
CA ILE A 123 -21.64 3.92 -3.82
C ILE A 123 -22.85 3.61 -4.70
N ASP A 124 -23.82 2.87 -4.18
CA ASP A 124 -25.04 2.49 -4.90
C ASP A 124 -25.91 3.70 -5.29
N LEU A 125 -25.78 4.83 -4.57
CA LEU A 125 -26.45 6.10 -4.89
C LEU A 125 -25.85 6.82 -6.11
N LEU A 126 -24.59 6.56 -6.46
CA LEU A 126 -23.91 7.20 -7.60
C LEU A 126 -24.22 6.52 -8.94
N PHE A 127 -24.61 5.25 -8.92
CA PHE A 127 -24.89 4.44 -10.11
C PHE A 127 -26.38 4.14 -10.32
N ARG A 128 -27.26 4.96 -9.71
CA ARG A 128 -28.71 4.89 -9.90
C ARG A 128 -29.19 5.88 -10.95
#